data_AF-K1SIA3-F1
#
_entry.id   AF-K1SIA3-F1
#
_cell.length_a   1.000
_cell.length_b   1.000
_cell.length_c   1.000
_cell.angle_alpha   90.00
_cell.angle_beta   90.00
_cell.angle_gamma   90.00
#
_symmetry.space_group_name_H-M   'P 1'
#
loop_
_entity.id
_entity.type
_entity.pdbx_description
1 polymer ?
#
loop_
_entity_poly.entity_id
_entity_poly.type
_entity_poly.pdbx_seq_one_letter_code
_entity_poly.pdbx_strand_id
1 'polypeptide(L)'
;DHAFLDEVISYANDGESGTVYDHLKRAIDFSMNHLGNHGMPAGLHADWNDCLRLGKKGESTFVAFQLVYAIKILKTYALEKNDAEYAKYLDEVKAKLDEILSACWNEDRWIRGYKEDGTVIGQRTDPEASMWLNPQSWSVISGFASKEQAEKAMDSVERELNTPYGAMVMYPPYVKHGFDGALMQ
;
A
#
# COMPACT_ATOMS: atom_id res chain seq x y z
N ASP A 1 -22.29 0.23 -13.45
CA ASP A 1 -23.64 0.22 -12.86
C ASP A 1 -23.54 0.84 -11.47
N HIS A 2 -23.99 2.09 -11.30
CA HIS A 2 -23.86 2.79 -10.00
C HIS A 2 -24.94 2.36 -9.01
N ALA A 3 -26.02 1.71 -9.47
CA ALA A 3 -27.07 1.20 -8.58
C ALA A 3 -26.53 0.11 -7.64
N PHE A 4 -25.47 -0.60 -8.06
CA PHE A 4 -24.79 -1.59 -7.23
C PHE A 4 -24.25 -1.00 -5.92
N LEU A 5 -23.87 0.29 -5.88
CA LEU A 5 -23.41 0.94 -4.65
C LEU A 5 -24.49 1.05 -3.57
N ASP A 6 -25.76 1.00 -3.96
CA ASP A 6 -26.94 1.08 -3.08
C ASP A 6 -27.49 -0.31 -2.69
N GLU A 7 -26.94 -1.39 -3.24
CA GLU A 7 -27.36 -2.74 -2.86
C GLU A 7 -26.99 -3.03 -1.41
N VAL A 8 -27.95 -3.56 -0.65
CA VAL A 8 -27.76 -3.91 0.75
C VAL A 8 -27.26 -5.35 0.84
N ILE A 9 -26.07 -5.50 1.39
CA ILE A 9 -25.42 -6.80 1.60
C ILE A 9 -25.02 -6.98 3.06
N SER A 10 -25.13 -8.20 3.56
CA SER A 10 -24.84 -8.53 4.95
C SER A 10 -23.34 -8.51 5.25
N TYR A 11 -22.98 -8.05 6.44
CA TYR A 11 -21.66 -8.28 7.01
C TYR A 11 -21.58 -9.72 7.53
N ALA A 12 -20.37 -10.22 7.76
CA ALA A 12 -20.16 -11.56 8.33
C ALA A 12 -20.52 -11.66 9.83
N ASN A 13 -21.01 -10.58 10.43
CA ASN A 13 -21.17 -10.40 11.87
C ASN A 13 -22.66 -10.24 12.21
N ASP A 14 -23.20 -11.11 13.06
CA ASP A 14 -24.44 -10.94 13.84
C ASP A 14 -25.67 -10.34 13.11
N GLY A 15 -25.83 -10.60 11.81
CA GLY A 15 -26.99 -10.17 11.02
C GLY A 15 -26.99 -8.69 10.62
N GLU A 16 -25.90 -7.95 10.87
CA GLU A 16 -25.77 -6.57 10.39
C GLU A 16 -25.73 -6.54 8.85
N SER A 17 -26.29 -5.50 8.24
CA SER A 17 -26.20 -5.26 6.80
C SER A 17 -25.98 -3.77 6.52
N GLY A 18 -25.40 -3.47 5.36
CA GLY A 18 -25.15 -2.12 4.89
C GLY A 18 -25.11 -2.08 3.37
N THR A 19 -25.14 -0.88 2.79
CA THR A 19 -24.98 -0.73 1.34
C THR A 19 -23.58 -1.14 0.92
N VAL A 20 -23.36 -1.52 -0.33
CA VAL A 20 -22.00 -1.74 -0.88
C VAL A 20 -21.12 -0.51 -0.63
N TYR A 21 -21.67 0.70 -0.72
CA TYR A 21 -20.95 1.93 -0.36
C TYR A 21 -20.51 1.95 1.11
N ASP A 22 -21.35 1.53 2.07
CA ASP A 22 -20.97 1.44 3.48
C ASP A 22 -19.86 0.41 3.72
N HIS A 23 -19.90 -0.72 3.02
CA HIS A 23 -18.82 -1.73 3.08
C HIS A 23 -17.48 -1.15 2.60
N LEU A 24 -17.50 -0.38 1.51
CA LEU A 24 -16.30 0.32 1.01
C LEU A 24 -15.78 1.36 2.02
N LYS A 25 -16.68 2.12 2.66
CA LYS A 25 -16.30 3.07 3.72
C LYS A 25 -15.63 2.37 4.89
N ARG A 26 -16.18 1.24 5.33
CA ARG A 26 -15.59 0.41 6.41
C ARG A 26 -14.24 -0.19 6.02
N ALA A 27 -14.00 -0.50 4.76
CA ALA A 27 -12.69 -0.97 4.30
C ALA A 27 -11.60 0.10 4.47
N ILE A 28 -11.89 1.37 4.16
CA ILE A 28 -10.97 2.49 4.44
C ILE A 28 -10.77 2.68 5.94
N ASP A 29 -11.87 2.68 6.70
CA ASP A 29 -11.83 2.84 8.16
C ASP A 29 -11.00 1.73 8.81
N PHE A 30 -11.09 0.50 8.33
CA PHE A 30 -10.24 -0.60 8.78
C PHE A 30 -8.75 -0.27 8.63
N SER A 31 -8.30 0.20 7.46
CA SER A 31 -6.90 0.61 7.28
C SER A 31 -6.51 1.76 8.20
N MET A 32 -7.38 2.74 8.38
CA MET A 32 -7.11 3.92 9.21
C MET A 32 -7.12 3.64 10.72
N ASN A 33 -7.78 2.57 11.15
CA ASN A 33 -7.76 2.10 12.53
C ASN A 33 -6.62 1.08 12.81
N HIS A 34 -5.84 0.70 11.80
CA HIS A 34 -4.73 -0.25 11.91
C HIS A 34 -3.44 0.35 11.34
N LEU A 35 -2.99 1.45 11.93
CA LEU A 35 -1.74 2.11 11.55
C LEU A 35 -0.55 1.64 12.38
N GLY A 36 0.65 1.69 11.80
CA GLY A 36 1.90 1.49 12.52
C GLY A 36 2.47 2.77 13.13
N ASN A 37 3.75 2.75 13.47
CA ASN A 37 4.40 3.81 14.24
C ASN A 37 4.64 5.10 13.43
N HIS A 38 4.70 5.01 12.09
CA HIS A 38 4.87 6.16 11.19
C HIS A 38 3.54 6.65 10.62
N GLY A 39 2.41 6.03 11.00
CA GLY A 39 1.07 6.40 10.55
C GLY A 39 0.70 5.83 9.18
N MET A 40 1.42 4.82 8.68
CA MET A 40 1.04 4.05 7.49
C MET A 40 0.18 2.84 7.87
N PRO A 41 -0.66 2.31 6.95
CA PRO A 41 -1.39 1.07 7.20
C PRO A 41 -0.43 -0.07 7.52
N ALA A 42 -0.69 -0.74 8.65
CA ALA A 42 0.06 -1.90 9.07
C ALA A 42 -0.24 -3.08 8.14
N GLY A 43 0.79 -3.86 7.80
CA GLY A 43 0.66 -5.10 7.04
C GLY A 43 0.03 -6.24 7.86
N LEU A 44 -0.27 -6.02 9.14
CA LEU A 44 -0.84 -7.01 10.07
C LEU A 44 -0.03 -8.32 10.09
N HIS A 45 -0.58 -9.41 9.57
CA HIS A 45 0.14 -10.68 9.45
C HIS A 45 1.07 -10.68 8.23
N ALA A 46 0.52 -10.33 7.06
CA ALA A 46 1.21 -10.13 5.79
C ALA A 46 0.32 -9.25 4.89
N ASP A 47 0.92 -8.62 3.89
CA ASP A 47 0.17 -7.98 2.80
C ASP A 47 -0.02 -8.93 1.62
N TRP A 48 -0.03 -8.44 0.37
CA TRP A 48 -0.10 -9.30 -0.83
C TRP A 48 1.04 -10.32 -0.91
N ASN A 49 2.21 -10.02 -0.35
CA ASN A 49 3.30 -10.99 -0.25
C ASN A 49 3.21 -11.74 1.08
N ASP A 50 2.56 -12.91 1.07
CA ASP A 50 2.39 -13.78 2.25
C ASP A 50 3.73 -14.20 2.90
N CYS A 51 4.82 -14.18 2.12
CA CYS A 51 6.17 -14.52 2.58
C CYS A 51 6.91 -13.32 3.21
N LEU A 52 6.29 -12.15 3.29
CA LEU A 52 6.87 -10.96 3.93
C LEU A 52 6.03 -10.51 5.13
N ARG A 53 6.56 -10.76 6.32
CA ARG A 53 5.97 -10.40 7.61
C ARG A 53 6.81 -9.30 8.26
N LEU A 54 6.30 -8.08 8.25
CA LEU A 54 6.98 -6.92 8.85
C LEU A 54 6.73 -6.79 10.37
N GLY A 55 5.98 -7.74 10.95
CA GLY A 55 5.54 -7.69 12.34
C GLY A 55 4.15 -7.08 12.47
N LYS A 56 3.52 -7.23 13.64
CA LYS A 56 2.09 -6.87 13.84
C LYS A 56 1.80 -5.38 13.57
N LYS A 57 2.78 -4.52 13.88
CA LYS A 57 2.75 -3.07 13.62
C LYS A 57 3.69 -2.65 12.48
N GLY A 58 4.22 -3.61 11.71
CA GLY A 58 5.03 -3.31 10.54
C GLY A 58 4.18 -2.67 9.46
N GLU A 59 4.74 -1.72 8.73
CA GLU A 59 4.04 -0.85 7.80
C GLU A 59 4.48 -1.12 6.36
N SER A 60 3.52 -1.14 5.44
CA SER A 60 3.77 -1.49 4.04
C SER A 60 3.52 -0.30 3.12
N THR A 61 4.57 0.15 2.44
CA THR A 61 4.46 1.20 1.41
C THR A 61 3.57 0.74 0.24
N PHE A 62 3.57 -0.56 -0.07
CA PHE A 62 2.67 -1.15 -1.05
C PHE A 62 1.19 -1.00 -0.65
N VAL A 63 0.83 -1.36 0.60
CA VAL A 63 -0.56 -1.21 1.10
C VAL A 63 -0.96 0.27 1.17
N ALA A 64 -0.03 1.15 1.55
CA ALA A 64 -0.28 2.58 1.57
C ALA A 64 -0.61 3.12 0.16
N PHE A 65 0.06 2.67 -0.90
CA PHE A 65 -0.32 3.04 -2.27
C PHE A 65 -1.67 2.46 -2.69
N GLN A 66 -2.02 1.23 -2.29
CA GLN A 66 -3.36 0.69 -2.51
C GLN A 66 -4.44 1.55 -1.84
N LEU A 67 -4.17 2.03 -0.62
CA LEU A 67 -5.06 2.92 0.11
C LEU A 67 -5.21 4.28 -0.60
N VAL A 68 -4.12 4.87 -1.11
CA VAL A 68 -4.19 6.09 -1.95
C VAL A 68 -5.09 5.87 -3.17
N TYR A 69 -4.94 4.74 -3.86
CA TYR A 69 -5.77 4.39 -5.00
C TYR A 69 -7.25 4.23 -4.62
N ALA A 70 -7.53 3.53 -3.51
CA ALA A 70 -8.88 3.33 -3.00
C ALA A 70 -9.54 4.67 -2.62
N ILE A 71 -8.82 5.56 -1.93
CA ILE A 71 -9.29 6.90 -1.56
C ILE A 71 -9.67 7.71 -2.81
N LYS A 72 -8.84 7.67 -3.86
CA LYS A 72 -9.12 8.36 -5.13
C LYS A 72 -10.43 7.89 -5.75
N ILE A 73 -10.66 6.57 -5.77
CA ILE A 73 -11.90 5.99 -6.31
C ILE A 73 -13.10 6.37 -5.43
N LEU A 74 -13.01 6.12 -4.12
CA LEU A 74 -14.11 6.35 -3.19
C LEU A 74 -14.49 7.83 -3.09
N LYS A 75 -13.54 8.75 -3.28
CA LYS A 75 -13.84 10.18 -3.37
C LYS A 75 -14.78 10.47 -4.55
N THR A 76 -14.60 9.78 -5.68
CA THR A 76 -15.49 9.92 -6.84
C THR A 76 -16.91 9.49 -6.47
N TYR A 77 -17.07 8.35 -5.79
CA TYR A 77 -18.37 7.88 -5.32
C TYR A 77 -18.99 8.79 -4.26
N ALA A 78 -18.19 9.31 -3.33
CA ALA A 78 -18.68 10.24 -2.31
C ALA A 78 -19.27 11.51 -2.92
N LEU A 79 -18.60 12.07 -3.93
CA LEU A 79 -19.08 13.25 -4.66
C LEU A 79 -20.36 12.93 -5.44
N GLU A 80 -20.43 11.81 -6.14
CA GLU A 80 -21.63 11.37 -6.87
C GLU A 80 -22.83 11.16 -5.95
N LYS A 81 -22.60 10.63 -4.74
CA LYS A 81 -23.64 10.43 -3.72
C LYS A 81 -23.95 11.69 -2.91
N ASN A 82 -23.29 12.81 -3.19
CA ASN A 82 -23.38 14.06 -2.41
C ASN A 82 -23.03 13.87 -0.92
N ASP A 83 -22.17 12.89 -0.60
CA ASP A 83 -21.63 12.63 0.73
C ASP A 83 -20.42 13.55 1.00
N ALA A 84 -20.71 14.83 1.23
CA ALA A 84 -19.70 15.87 1.38
C ALA A 84 -18.81 15.67 2.62
N GLU A 85 -19.38 15.11 3.70
CA GLU A 85 -18.65 14.81 4.93
C GLU A 85 -17.59 13.72 4.67
N TYR A 86 -17.96 12.63 4.01
CA TYR A 86 -17.01 11.58 3.70
C TYR A 86 -15.97 12.01 2.66
N ALA A 87 -16.37 12.80 1.66
CA ALA A 87 -15.42 13.36 0.70
C ALA A 87 -14.35 14.22 1.38
N LYS A 88 -14.73 15.02 2.39
CA LYS A 88 -13.80 15.81 3.21
C LYS A 88 -12.89 14.91 4.05
N TYR A 89 -13.44 13.89 4.71
CA TYR A 89 -12.64 12.92 5.46
C TYR A 89 -11.57 12.24 4.58
N LEU A 90 -11.93 11.84 3.36
CA LEU A 90 -11.00 11.25 2.40
C LEU A 90 -9.87 12.21 2.01
N ASP A 91 -10.14 13.52 1.90
CA ASP A 91 -9.10 14.53 1.66
C ASP A 91 -8.13 14.66 2.83
N GLU A 92 -8.63 14.62 4.06
CA GLU A 92 -7.78 14.67 5.27
C GLU A 92 -6.91 13.42 5.40
N VAL A 93 -7.46 12.23 5.12
CA VAL A 93 -6.70 10.98 5.10
C VAL A 93 -5.64 11.01 4.00
N LYS A 94 -6.00 11.45 2.80
CA LYS A 94 -5.05 11.55 1.68
C LYS A 94 -3.89 12.48 2.02
N ALA A 95 -4.16 13.67 2.57
CA ALA A 95 -3.11 14.63 2.90
C ALA A 95 -2.08 14.05 3.90
N LYS A 96 -2.54 13.31 4.90
CA LYS A 96 -1.67 12.61 5.86
C LYS A 96 -0.83 11.53 5.19
N LEU A 97 -1.46 10.68 4.37
CA LEU A 97 -0.74 9.63 3.64
C LEU A 97 0.29 10.23 2.68
N ASP A 98 -0.02 11.34 2.02
CA ASP A 98 0.90 11.99 1.10
C ASP A 98 2.18 12.46 1.80
N GLU A 99 2.04 13.08 2.97
CA GLU A 99 3.17 13.51 3.81
C GLU A 99 4.03 12.31 4.20
N ILE A 100 3.42 11.25 4.71
CA ILE A 100 4.14 10.06 5.21
C ILE A 100 4.83 9.31 4.05
N LEU A 101 4.13 9.08 2.94
CA LEU A 101 4.66 8.38 1.77
C LEU A 101 5.79 9.17 1.10
N SER A 102 5.81 10.50 1.20
CA SER A 102 6.91 11.30 0.65
C SER A 102 8.27 10.93 1.27
N ALA A 103 8.28 10.54 2.55
CA ALA A 103 9.47 10.08 3.27
C ALA A 103 9.93 8.66 2.88
N CYS A 104 9.09 7.90 2.17
CA CYS A 104 9.40 6.55 1.69
C CYS A 104 10.20 6.53 0.37
N TRP A 105 10.38 7.70 -0.27
CA TRP A 105 11.21 7.82 -1.46
C TRP A 105 12.69 7.72 -1.10
N ASN A 106 13.40 6.78 -1.71
CA ASN A 106 14.81 6.50 -1.47
C ASN A 106 15.61 6.64 -2.77
N GLU A 107 15.81 7.90 -3.17
CA GLU A 107 16.58 8.36 -4.34
C GLU A 107 16.00 8.02 -5.71
N ASP A 108 15.87 6.73 -6.02
CA ASP A 108 15.47 6.18 -7.33
C ASP A 108 14.42 5.07 -7.22
N ARG A 109 13.95 4.78 -6.01
CA ARG A 109 12.99 3.74 -5.67
C ARG A 109 12.21 4.10 -4.41
N TRP A 110 11.09 3.43 -4.20
CA TRP A 110 10.35 3.41 -2.95
C TRP A 110 10.84 2.25 -2.08
N ILE A 111 11.00 2.49 -0.78
CA ILE A 111 11.25 1.41 0.19
C ILE A 111 10.07 0.41 0.21
N ARG A 112 10.32 -0.80 0.71
CA ARG A 112 9.28 -1.82 0.87
C ARG A 112 8.34 -1.54 2.03
N GLY A 113 8.86 -0.94 3.09
CA GLY A 113 8.14 -0.63 4.30
C GLY A 113 9.04 -0.62 5.54
N TYR A 114 8.41 -0.58 6.71
CA TYR A 114 9.06 -0.59 8.01
C TYR A 114 8.66 -1.85 8.77
N LYS A 115 9.62 -2.50 9.43
CA LYS A 115 9.32 -3.48 10.46
C LYS A 115 8.74 -2.80 11.71
N GLU A 116 8.09 -3.58 12.56
CA GLU A 116 7.51 -3.06 13.82
C GLU A 116 8.56 -2.45 14.77
N ASP A 117 9.82 -2.87 14.67
CA ASP A 117 10.96 -2.32 15.41
C ASP A 117 11.55 -1.04 14.78
N GLY A 118 10.98 -0.56 13.68
CA GLY A 118 11.42 0.63 12.94
C GLY A 118 12.48 0.36 11.86
N THR A 119 12.96 -0.89 11.71
CA THR A 119 13.90 -1.24 10.65
C THR A 119 13.28 -1.00 9.29
N VAL A 120 13.96 -0.23 8.44
CA VAL A 120 13.54 0.01 7.05
C VAL A 120 13.91 -1.20 6.19
N ILE A 121 12.99 -1.64 5.35
CA ILE A 121 13.19 -2.76 4.41
C ILE A 121 13.16 -2.23 2.98
N GLY A 122 14.10 -2.67 2.14
CA GLY A 122 14.15 -2.33 0.73
C GLY A 122 14.78 -0.97 0.47
N GLN A 123 15.76 -0.58 1.28
CA GLN A 123 16.58 0.58 1.00
C GLN A 123 17.57 0.26 -0.12
N ARG A 124 17.94 1.27 -0.91
CA ARG A 124 18.95 1.16 -1.97
C ARG A 124 20.29 0.62 -1.47
N THR A 125 20.63 0.89 -0.21
CA THR A 125 21.87 0.46 0.44
C THR A 125 21.79 -0.93 1.09
N ASP A 126 20.62 -1.57 1.09
CA ASP A 126 20.50 -2.93 1.63
C ASP A 126 21.32 -3.90 0.75
N PRO A 127 22.05 -4.88 1.33
CA PRO A 127 22.88 -5.80 0.56
C PRO A 127 22.07 -6.82 -0.25
N GLU A 128 20.86 -7.13 0.20
CA GLU A 128 19.90 -8.05 -0.42
C GLU A 128 18.50 -7.44 -0.32
N ALA A 129 17.64 -7.77 -1.29
CA ALA A 129 16.29 -7.24 -1.44
C ALA A 129 16.23 -5.71 -1.35
N SER A 130 17.18 -5.02 -1.97
CA SER A 130 17.23 -3.56 -2.06
C SER A 130 16.28 -3.00 -3.12
N MET A 131 15.68 -3.85 -3.94
CA MET A 131 14.71 -3.48 -4.96
C MET A 131 13.50 -4.41 -4.89
N TRP A 132 12.31 -3.82 -4.78
CA TRP A 132 11.03 -4.53 -4.70
C TRP A 132 10.07 -4.01 -5.76
N LEU A 133 9.46 -4.91 -6.53
CA LEU A 133 8.55 -4.55 -7.63
C LEU A 133 7.29 -3.83 -7.14
N ASN A 134 6.64 -4.40 -6.12
CA ASN A 134 5.30 -3.99 -5.67
C ASN A 134 5.19 -2.49 -5.31
N PRO A 135 6.04 -1.91 -4.44
CA PRO A 135 5.96 -0.48 -4.11
C PRO A 135 6.28 0.41 -5.33
N GLN A 136 7.14 -0.04 -6.26
CA GLN A 136 7.40 0.74 -7.47
C GLN A 136 6.16 0.83 -8.35
N SER A 137 5.60 -0.31 -8.75
CA SER A 137 4.46 -0.34 -9.68
C SER A 137 3.22 0.31 -9.07
N TRP A 138 2.95 0.11 -7.77
CA TRP A 138 1.78 0.68 -7.13
C TRP A 138 1.89 2.18 -6.83
N SER A 139 3.10 2.72 -6.71
CA SER A 139 3.28 4.18 -6.69
C SER A 139 2.77 4.85 -7.97
N VAL A 140 2.92 4.16 -9.12
CA VAL A 140 2.44 4.61 -10.44
C VAL A 140 0.93 4.37 -10.58
N ILE A 141 0.47 3.16 -10.28
CA ILE A 141 -0.96 2.78 -10.42
C ILE A 141 -1.86 3.67 -9.54
N SER A 142 -1.42 3.94 -8.31
CA SER A 142 -2.17 4.81 -7.38
C SER A 142 -2.25 6.26 -7.86
N GLY A 143 -1.33 6.67 -8.74
CA GLY A 143 -1.14 8.05 -9.14
C GLY A 143 -0.52 8.92 -8.04
N PHE A 144 0.11 8.29 -7.03
CA PHE A 144 0.85 9.01 -6.00
C PHE A 144 2.16 9.59 -6.53
N ALA A 145 2.94 8.76 -7.22
CA ALA A 145 4.25 9.15 -7.73
C ALA A 145 4.11 10.33 -8.69
N SER A 146 5.00 11.33 -8.54
CA SER A 146 5.16 12.36 -9.57
C SER A 146 5.58 11.70 -10.89
N LYS A 147 5.41 12.41 -12.02
CA LYS A 147 5.85 11.89 -13.32
C LYS A 147 7.33 11.46 -13.30
N GLU A 148 8.19 12.28 -12.71
CA GLU A 148 9.63 11.99 -12.58
C GLU A 148 9.89 10.78 -11.68
N GLN A 149 9.20 10.67 -10.53
CA GLN A 149 9.33 9.51 -9.66
C GLN A 149 8.82 8.22 -10.32
N ALA A 150 7.72 8.30 -11.07
CA ALA A 150 7.14 7.18 -11.79
C ALA A 150 8.10 6.66 -12.87
N GLU A 151 8.65 7.55 -13.70
CA GLU A 151 9.65 7.21 -14.71
C GLU A 151 10.88 6.59 -14.04
N LYS A 152 11.43 7.25 -13.01
CA LYS A 152 12.63 6.77 -12.33
C LYS A 152 12.45 5.43 -11.60
N ALA A 153 11.31 5.23 -10.94
CA ALA A 153 10.99 3.97 -10.27
C ALA A 153 10.85 2.82 -11.28
N MET A 154 10.18 3.06 -12.40
CA MET A 154 9.99 2.05 -13.44
C MET A 154 11.26 1.79 -14.26
N ASP A 155 12.11 2.79 -14.48
CA ASP A 155 13.44 2.61 -15.06
C ASP A 155 14.33 1.75 -14.15
N SER A 156 14.22 1.91 -12.83
CA SER A 156 14.91 1.03 -11.87
C SER A 156 14.35 -0.38 -11.91
N VAL A 157 13.02 -0.57 -12.05
CA VAL A 157 12.41 -1.89 -12.25
C VAL A 157 12.94 -2.56 -13.52
N GLU A 158 12.97 -1.84 -14.64
CA GLU A 158 13.49 -2.35 -15.91
C GLU A 158 14.96 -2.75 -15.79
N ARG A 159 15.78 -1.90 -15.18
CA ARG A 159 17.22 -2.13 -15.02
C ARG A 159 17.55 -3.30 -14.10
N GLU A 160 16.83 -3.47 -13.00
CA GLU A 160 17.22 -4.38 -11.91
C GLU A 160 16.34 -5.63 -11.79
N LEU A 161 15.08 -5.57 -12.22
CA LEU A 161 14.11 -6.66 -12.05
C LEU A 161 13.71 -7.32 -13.37
N ASN A 162 13.79 -6.63 -14.50
CA ASN A 162 13.37 -7.20 -15.78
C ASN A 162 14.33 -8.29 -16.27
N THR A 163 13.78 -9.36 -16.81
CA THR A 163 14.51 -10.49 -17.40
C THR A 163 13.80 -10.94 -18.68
N PRO A 164 14.45 -11.76 -19.53
CA PRO A 164 13.76 -12.37 -20.68
C PRO A 164 12.53 -13.21 -20.33
N TYR A 165 12.31 -13.54 -19.05
CA TYR A 165 11.19 -14.34 -18.55
C TYR A 165 10.15 -13.51 -17.78
N GLY A 166 10.32 -12.18 -17.74
CA GLY A 166 9.48 -11.25 -16.98
C GLY A 166 10.20 -10.63 -15.78
N ALA A 167 9.48 -9.76 -15.07
CA ALA A 167 10.02 -9.04 -13.93
C ALA A 167 10.09 -9.90 -12.66
N MET A 168 11.24 -9.89 -11.99
CA MET A 168 11.42 -10.45 -10.65
C MET A 168 10.64 -9.64 -9.60
N VAL A 169 10.19 -10.29 -8.53
CA VAL A 169 9.48 -9.61 -7.42
C VAL A 169 10.43 -8.76 -6.57
N MET A 170 11.66 -9.24 -6.36
CA MET A 170 12.71 -8.51 -5.65
C MET A 170 14.10 -8.93 -6.13
N TYR A 171 15.09 -8.07 -5.95
CA TYR A 171 16.49 -8.36 -6.23
C TYR A 171 17.44 -7.50 -5.38
N PRO A 172 18.64 -8.00 -5.00
CA PRO A 172 19.03 -9.41 -4.99
C PRO A 172 18.11 -10.26 -4.09
N PRO A 173 18.00 -11.58 -4.27
CA PRO A 173 17.24 -12.41 -3.34
C PRO A 173 17.93 -12.45 -1.96
N TYR A 174 17.16 -12.71 -0.90
CA TYR A 174 17.74 -12.99 0.40
C TYR A 174 18.52 -14.31 0.39
N VAL A 175 19.75 -14.29 0.92
CA VAL A 175 20.62 -15.44 1.13
C VAL A 175 21.29 -15.37 2.50
N LYS A 176 21.85 -14.22 2.87
CA LYS A 176 22.59 -14.03 4.14
C LYS A 176 21.97 -12.99 5.07
N HIS A 177 21.16 -12.09 4.54
CA HIS A 177 20.62 -10.93 5.24
C HIS A 177 19.09 -10.96 5.35
N GLY A 178 18.48 -12.12 5.09
CA GLY A 178 17.07 -12.35 5.39
C GLY A 178 16.81 -12.34 6.89
N PHE A 179 15.59 -11.96 7.27
CA PHE A 179 15.07 -12.03 8.63
C PHE A 179 13.93 -13.04 8.69
N ASP A 180 13.55 -13.51 9.89
CA ASP A 180 12.52 -14.57 10.05
C ASP A 180 11.23 -14.31 9.28
N GLY A 181 10.79 -13.04 9.23
CA GLY A 181 9.61 -12.62 8.49
C GLY A 181 9.77 -12.58 6.96
N ALA A 182 10.95 -12.80 6.41
CA ALA A 182 11.23 -12.83 4.96
C ALA A 182 11.77 -14.19 4.48
N LEU A 183 11.83 -15.19 5.36
CA LEU A 183 12.24 -16.55 5.05
C LEU A 183 11.00 -17.44 4.97
N MET A 184 10.88 -18.25 3.91
CA MET A 184 9.86 -19.30 3.84
C MET A 184 10.16 -20.34 4.92
N GLN A 185 9.45 -20.27 6.04
CA GLN A 185 9.42 -21.31 7.07
C GLN A 185 8.11 -22.08 7.00
#